data_AF-A0A9E2ACF1-F1
#
_entry.id   AF-A0A9E2ACF1-F1
#
_cell.length_a   1.000
_cell.length_b   1.000
_cell.length_c   1.000
_cell.angle_alpha   90.00
_cell.angle_beta   90.00
_cell.angle_gamma   90.00
#
_symmetry.space_group_name_H-M   'P 1'
#
loop_
_entity.id
_entity.type
_entity.pdbx_description
1 polymer ?
#
loop_
_entity_poly.entity_id
_entity_poly.type
_entity_poly.pdbx_seq_one_letter_code
_entity_poly.pdbx_strand_id
1 'polypeptide(L)'
;MTSTSIHPTPRPVAGQQNMFNAVRSEWIRIWRPTFRYGAIGTLVVFAATISYFIYSSLPDPGSTETRRPGATTAADLEQPGGMIYALGPISTITGVILLSLWALAAASDYDTGMIRVLVQAQPSRLKLLTAKLVALTGFTVIACTVTVLATAAVARPLARIYDVETASWRSDAPVELLSGAFNFLVPTLVWGLIGLTIAVLTRSAGVAIGLGIGWLLVVENLIAITAPDLTDYLPGGTLSALAGGGTPDLEWSLALVLTTLYGIAATTISLVTFRNRDITS
;
A
#
# COMPACT_ATOMS: atom_id res chain seq x y z
N MET A 1 49.18 46.07 8.30
CA MET A 1 48.65 44.82 7.71
C MET A 1 48.05 44.00 8.84
N THR A 2 46.74 44.14 9.05
CA THR A 2 45.98 43.46 10.12
C THR A 2 45.66 42.04 9.66
N SER A 3 46.22 41.06 10.35
CA SER A 3 45.98 39.63 10.12
C SER A 3 44.64 39.23 10.74
N THR A 4 43.66 38.92 9.90
CA THR A 4 42.35 38.43 10.32
C THR A 4 42.46 36.93 10.60
N SER A 5 42.56 36.56 11.88
CA SER A 5 42.52 35.16 12.31
C SER A 5 41.12 34.58 12.11
N ILE A 6 40.96 33.65 11.16
CA ILE A 6 39.71 32.93 10.94
C ILE A 6 39.62 31.85 12.02
N HIS A 7 38.77 32.05 13.02
CA HIS A 7 38.43 30.99 13.97
C HIS A 7 37.66 29.88 13.25
N PRO A 8 38.15 28.63 13.21
CA PRO A 8 37.38 27.52 12.69
C PRO A 8 36.20 27.27 13.63
N THR A 9 34.98 27.41 13.12
CA THR A 9 33.78 26.99 13.83
C THR A 9 33.83 25.47 14.03
N PRO A 10 33.47 24.95 15.21
CA PRO A 10 33.40 23.51 15.43
C PRO A 10 32.42 22.91 14.43
N ARG A 11 32.90 22.03 13.54
CA ARG A 11 32.01 21.23 12.70
C ARG A 11 31.18 20.34 13.64
N PRO A 12 29.85 20.32 13.52
CA PRO A 12 29.03 19.41 14.32
C PRO A 12 29.55 17.99 14.12
N VAL A 13 29.78 17.28 15.23
CA VAL A 13 30.34 15.92 15.25
C VAL A 13 29.49 15.05 14.33
N ALA A 14 30.10 14.52 13.27
CA ALA A 14 29.46 13.75 12.19
C ALA A 14 28.90 12.37 12.62
N GLY A 15 28.70 12.13 13.92
CA GLY A 15 28.43 10.79 14.47
C GLY A 15 27.05 10.56 15.08
N GLN A 16 26.19 11.57 15.20
CA GLN A 16 24.85 11.40 15.79
C GLN A 16 23.76 12.04 14.92
N GLN A 17 23.49 11.45 13.76
CA GLN A 17 22.18 11.65 13.15
C GLN A 17 21.14 10.90 13.99
N ASN A 18 20.38 11.66 14.77
CA ASN A 18 19.21 11.16 15.51
C ASN A 18 18.25 10.45 14.54
N MET A 19 17.56 9.38 14.99
CA MET A 19 16.59 8.61 14.19
C MET A 19 15.59 9.53 13.47
N PHE A 20 15.15 10.58 14.15
CA PHE A 20 14.27 11.60 13.61
C PHE A 20 14.82 12.29 12.35
N ASN A 21 16.11 12.61 12.31
CA ASN A 21 16.74 13.24 11.14
C ASN A 21 16.85 12.27 9.96
N ALA A 22 17.10 10.98 10.24
CA ALA A 22 17.10 9.95 9.20
C ALA A 22 15.70 9.77 8.59
N VAL A 23 14.66 9.69 9.42
CA VAL A 23 13.26 9.63 8.98
C VAL A 23 12.89 10.89 8.18
N ARG A 24 13.26 12.07 8.67
CA ARG A 24 12.99 13.34 7.98
C ARG A 24 13.67 13.41 6.62
N SER A 25 14.91 12.91 6.50
CA SER A 25 15.64 12.86 5.23
C SER A 25 14.92 11.96 4.22
N GLU A 26 14.54 10.75 4.63
CA GLU A 26 13.78 9.83 3.77
C GLU A 26 12.41 10.42 3.41
N TRP A 27 11.73 11.06 4.35
CA TRP A 27 10.45 11.74 4.10
C TRP A 27 10.56 12.80 3.01
N ILE A 28 11.57 13.68 3.09
CA ILE A 28 11.80 14.73 2.09
C ILE A 28 12.08 14.12 0.71
N ARG A 29 12.81 13.00 0.67
CA ARG A 29 13.11 12.29 -0.58
C ARG A 29 11.87 11.67 -1.21
N ILE A 30 11.00 11.09 -0.39
CA ILE A 30 9.72 10.49 -0.80
C ILE A 30 8.71 11.57 -1.21
N TRP A 31 8.70 12.72 -0.53
CA TRP A 31 7.73 13.80 -0.78
C TRP A 31 7.99 14.62 -2.06
N ARG A 32 8.83 14.11 -2.97
CA ARG A 32 9.09 14.73 -4.27
C ARG A 32 7.82 14.76 -5.13
N PRO A 33 7.60 15.82 -5.94
CA PRO A 33 6.37 16.00 -6.73
C PRO A 33 6.00 14.79 -7.58
N THR A 34 6.97 14.20 -8.27
CA THR A 34 6.75 13.03 -9.13
C THR A 34 6.20 11.84 -8.36
N PHE A 35 6.69 11.63 -7.15
CA PHE A 35 6.31 10.50 -6.31
C PHE A 35 4.94 10.71 -5.66
N ARG A 36 4.69 11.91 -5.10
CA ARG A 36 3.40 12.24 -4.46
C ARG A 36 2.25 12.31 -5.46
N TYR A 37 2.43 12.99 -6.59
CA TYR A 37 1.36 13.17 -7.58
C TYR A 37 1.15 11.92 -8.39
N GLY A 38 2.24 11.19 -8.70
CA GLY A 38 2.14 9.88 -9.34
C GLY A 38 1.34 8.91 -8.48
N ALA A 39 1.79 8.62 -7.26
CA ALA A 39 1.12 7.60 -6.45
C ALA A 39 -0.28 8.01 -5.98
N ILE A 40 -0.43 9.18 -5.34
CA ILE A 40 -1.72 9.60 -4.79
C ILE A 40 -2.70 9.91 -5.92
N GLY A 41 -2.25 10.57 -6.98
CA GLY A 41 -3.08 10.88 -8.14
C GLY A 41 -3.58 9.61 -8.83
N THR A 42 -2.70 8.64 -9.09
CA THR A 42 -3.09 7.36 -9.68
C THR A 42 -4.07 6.60 -8.79
N LEU A 43 -3.87 6.55 -7.47
CA LEU A 43 -4.80 5.90 -6.55
C LEU A 43 -6.18 6.56 -6.55
N VAL A 44 -6.25 7.89 -6.53
CA VAL A 44 -7.52 8.64 -6.59
C VAL A 44 -8.23 8.40 -7.91
N VAL A 45 -7.50 8.41 -9.03
CA VAL A 45 -8.07 8.14 -10.36
C VAL A 45 -8.64 6.72 -10.40
N PHE A 46 -7.87 5.70 -10.00
CA PHE A 46 -8.38 4.32 -9.98
C PHE A 46 -9.53 4.14 -9.01
N ALA A 47 -9.51 4.80 -7.85
CA ALA A 47 -10.62 4.76 -6.91
C ALA A 47 -11.90 5.30 -7.53
N ALA A 48 -11.84 6.45 -8.21
CA ALA A 48 -12.98 7.03 -8.91
C ALA A 48 -13.44 6.15 -10.08
N THR A 49 -12.50 5.62 -10.89
CA THR A 49 -12.81 4.76 -12.04
C THR A 49 -13.45 3.45 -11.62
N ILE A 50 -12.89 2.75 -10.63
CA ILE A 50 -13.45 1.48 -10.13
C ILE A 50 -14.81 1.72 -9.47
N SER A 51 -14.95 2.78 -8.67
CA SER A 51 -16.25 3.16 -8.12
C SER A 51 -17.26 3.41 -9.23
N TYR A 52 -16.89 4.16 -10.28
CA TYR A 52 -17.76 4.36 -11.43
C TYR A 52 -18.20 3.04 -12.08
N PHE A 53 -17.27 2.12 -12.34
CA PHE A 53 -17.59 0.82 -12.93
C PHE A 53 -18.51 -0.04 -12.05
N ILE A 54 -18.35 0.00 -10.73
CA ILE A 54 -19.24 -0.71 -9.79
C ILE A 54 -20.68 -0.22 -9.97
N TYR A 55 -20.90 1.10 -9.92
CA TYR A 55 -22.24 1.66 -10.07
C TYR A 55 -22.79 1.49 -11.50
N SER A 56 -21.96 1.64 -12.54
CA SER A 56 -22.40 1.48 -13.93
C SER A 56 -22.71 0.04 -14.34
N SER A 57 -22.32 -0.94 -13.51
CA SER A 57 -22.57 -2.37 -13.74
C SER A 57 -23.76 -2.91 -12.95
N LEU A 58 -24.46 -2.05 -12.21
CA LEU A 58 -25.68 -2.41 -11.49
C LEU A 58 -26.74 -2.93 -12.48
N PRO A 59 -27.39 -4.08 -12.19
CA PRO A 59 -28.49 -4.58 -13.01
C PRO A 59 -29.68 -3.63 -13.01
N ASP A 60 -30.37 -3.49 -14.15
CA ASP A 60 -31.60 -2.71 -14.23
C ASP A 60 -32.67 -3.29 -13.30
N PRO A 61 -33.41 -2.46 -12.54
CA PRO A 61 -34.48 -2.92 -11.67
C PRO A 61 -35.59 -3.58 -12.51
N GLY A 62 -35.70 -4.91 -12.39
CA GLY A 62 -36.66 -5.73 -13.14
C GLY A 62 -36.05 -6.62 -14.23
N SER A 63 -34.74 -6.57 -14.45
CA SER A 63 -34.05 -7.51 -15.34
C SER A 63 -34.05 -8.93 -14.72
N THR A 64 -34.55 -9.91 -15.48
CA THR A 64 -34.47 -11.35 -15.14
C THR A 64 -33.17 -11.99 -15.65
N GLU A 65 -32.14 -11.20 -15.97
CA GLU A 65 -30.85 -11.77 -16.34
C GLU A 65 -30.32 -12.63 -15.20
N THR A 66 -29.94 -13.86 -15.53
CA THR A 66 -29.37 -14.82 -14.58
C THR A 66 -28.18 -14.16 -13.89
N ARG A 67 -28.28 -14.02 -12.56
CA ARG A 67 -27.25 -13.45 -11.69
C ARG A 67 -25.86 -13.94 -12.12
N ARG A 68 -25.01 -13.03 -12.60
CA ARG A 68 -23.60 -13.36 -12.80
C ARG A 68 -22.98 -13.62 -11.42
N PRO A 69 -22.35 -14.78 -11.19
CA PRO A 69 -21.65 -15.04 -9.94
C PRO A 69 -20.65 -13.91 -9.66
N GLY A 70 -20.72 -13.30 -8.47
CA GLY A 70 -19.84 -12.19 -8.07
C GLY A 70 -20.25 -10.79 -8.54
N ALA A 71 -21.40 -10.61 -9.21
CA ALA A 71 -21.90 -9.28 -9.54
C ALA A 71 -22.37 -8.53 -8.28
N THR A 72 -21.92 -7.28 -8.13
CA THR A 72 -22.38 -6.36 -7.07
C THR A 72 -23.83 -5.94 -7.35
N THR A 73 -24.66 -5.96 -6.32
CA THR A 73 -26.07 -5.57 -6.40
C THR A 73 -26.32 -4.21 -5.76
N ALA A 74 -27.44 -3.57 -6.10
CA ALA A 74 -27.83 -2.31 -5.44
C ALA A 74 -27.96 -2.51 -3.92
N ALA A 75 -28.53 -3.65 -3.50
CA ALA A 75 -28.69 -4.01 -2.10
C ALA A 75 -27.36 -4.09 -1.33
N ASP A 76 -26.24 -4.43 -1.98
CA ASP A 76 -24.92 -4.44 -1.36
C ASP A 76 -24.40 -3.01 -1.10
N LEU A 77 -24.72 -2.07 -1.99
CA LEU A 77 -24.35 -0.66 -1.87
C LEU A 77 -25.28 0.12 -0.92
N GLU A 78 -26.51 -0.36 -0.74
CA GLU A 78 -27.50 0.20 0.18
C GLU A 78 -27.24 -0.19 1.64
N GLN A 79 -26.31 -1.11 1.92
CA GLN A 79 -25.95 -1.46 3.28
C GLN A 79 -25.22 -0.32 4.02
N PRO A 80 -25.21 -0.33 5.37
CA PRO A 80 -24.23 0.41 6.15
C PRO A 80 -22.81 0.15 5.61
N GLY A 81 -22.02 1.21 5.38
CA GLY A 81 -20.68 1.10 4.79
C GLY A 81 -20.63 1.11 3.25
N GLY A 82 -21.77 1.17 2.54
CA GLY A 82 -21.80 1.21 1.07
C GLY A 82 -20.97 2.33 0.42
N MET A 83 -20.73 3.43 1.15
CA MET A 83 -19.88 4.54 0.69
C MET A 83 -18.40 4.16 0.47
N ILE A 84 -17.92 3.08 1.10
CA ILE A 84 -16.55 2.58 1.01
C ILE A 84 -16.48 1.18 0.40
N TYR A 85 -17.58 0.63 -0.10
CA TYR A 85 -17.65 -0.71 -0.69
C TYR A 85 -16.59 -0.94 -1.78
N ALA A 86 -16.31 0.10 -2.57
CA ALA A 86 -15.31 0.02 -3.63
C ALA A 86 -13.87 -0.22 -3.13
N LEU A 87 -13.56 -0.02 -1.84
CA LEU A 87 -12.22 -0.22 -1.29
C LEU A 87 -11.70 -1.65 -1.45
N GLY A 88 -12.57 -2.65 -1.34
CA GLY A 88 -12.21 -4.05 -1.57
C GLY A 88 -11.66 -4.26 -2.99
N PRO A 89 -12.44 -3.99 -4.05
CA PRO A 89 -11.96 -4.04 -5.43
C PRO A 89 -10.77 -3.12 -5.76
N ILE A 90 -10.69 -1.93 -5.14
CA ILE A 90 -9.57 -0.99 -5.32
C ILE A 90 -8.27 -1.51 -4.67
N SER A 91 -8.36 -2.42 -3.70
CA SER A 91 -7.21 -2.87 -2.91
C SER A 91 -6.15 -3.59 -3.73
N THR A 92 -6.53 -4.42 -4.69
CA THR A 92 -5.57 -5.17 -5.51
C THR A 92 -4.68 -4.24 -6.34
N ILE A 93 -5.27 -3.26 -7.02
CA ILE A 93 -4.50 -2.30 -7.82
C ILE A 93 -3.68 -1.36 -6.95
N THR A 94 -4.23 -0.96 -5.79
CA THR A 94 -3.50 -0.20 -4.77
C THR A 94 -2.28 -0.98 -4.29
N GLY A 95 -2.45 -2.28 -4.03
CA GLY A 95 -1.39 -3.19 -3.64
C GLY A 95 -0.27 -3.24 -4.66
N VAL A 96 -0.59 -3.38 -5.95
CA VAL A 96 0.41 -3.36 -7.04
C VAL A 96 1.16 -2.02 -7.11
N ILE A 97 0.45 -0.91 -6.99
CA ILE A 97 1.06 0.44 -7.01
C ILE A 97 1.99 0.60 -5.81
N LEU A 98 1.56 0.26 -4.60
CA LEU A 98 2.35 0.43 -3.39
C LEU A 98 3.53 -0.56 -3.32
N LEU A 99 3.34 -1.80 -3.77
CA LEU A 99 4.43 -2.77 -3.97
C LEU A 99 5.51 -2.16 -4.85
N SER A 100 5.12 -1.60 -6.00
CA SER A 100 6.06 -1.02 -6.96
C SER A 100 6.78 0.20 -6.41
N LEU A 101 6.03 1.03 -5.68
CA LEU A 101 6.54 2.25 -5.06
C LEU A 101 7.57 1.96 -3.97
N TRP A 102 7.28 1.00 -3.08
CA TRP A 102 8.20 0.59 -2.02
C TRP A 102 9.42 -0.13 -2.61
N ALA A 103 9.24 -0.94 -3.66
CA ALA A 103 10.33 -1.56 -4.40
C ALA A 103 11.28 -0.51 -5.01
N LEU A 104 10.75 0.52 -5.67
CA LEU A 104 11.54 1.63 -6.22
C LEU A 104 12.28 2.40 -5.12
N ALA A 105 11.60 2.71 -4.02
CA ALA A 105 12.20 3.43 -2.90
C ALA A 105 13.35 2.66 -2.23
N ALA A 106 13.25 1.32 -2.18
CA ALA A 106 14.28 0.45 -1.64
C ALA A 106 15.45 0.21 -2.62
N ALA A 107 15.16 -0.02 -3.90
CA ALA A 107 16.16 -0.33 -4.91
C ALA A 107 16.93 0.91 -5.41
N SER A 108 16.31 2.09 -5.41
CA SER A 108 16.95 3.33 -5.92
C SER A 108 18.26 3.68 -5.21
N ASP A 109 18.46 3.23 -3.98
CA ASP A 109 19.72 3.40 -3.24
C ASP A 109 20.87 2.59 -3.83
N TYR A 110 20.56 1.42 -4.39
CA TYR A 110 21.52 0.56 -5.06
C TYR A 110 21.80 1.04 -6.49
N ASP A 111 20.75 1.40 -7.24
CA ASP A 111 20.88 1.84 -8.63
C ASP A 111 21.70 3.13 -8.77
N THR A 112 21.55 4.06 -7.83
CA THR A 112 22.26 5.35 -7.86
C THR A 112 23.65 5.30 -7.20
N GLY A 113 24.05 4.15 -6.63
CA GLY A 113 25.26 4.04 -5.81
C GLY A 113 25.22 4.81 -4.48
N MET A 114 24.09 5.46 -4.17
CA MET A 114 23.89 6.27 -2.96
C MET A 114 24.06 5.46 -1.69
N ILE A 115 23.82 4.15 -1.73
CA ILE A 115 24.00 3.25 -0.59
C ILE A 115 25.40 3.38 0.06
N ARG A 116 26.47 3.60 -0.74
CA ARG A 116 27.83 3.78 -0.22
C ARG A 116 27.96 5.07 0.60
N VAL A 117 27.34 6.14 0.12
CA VAL A 117 27.32 7.45 0.80
C VAL A 117 26.49 7.39 2.08
N LEU A 118 25.32 6.73 2.04
CA LEU A 118 24.44 6.59 3.20
C LEU A 118 25.08 5.76 4.32
N VAL A 119 25.76 4.67 3.97
CA VAL A 119 26.45 3.81 4.95
C VAL A 119 27.65 4.52 5.57
N GLN A 120 28.36 5.35 4.82
CA GLN A 120 29.45 6.19 5.36
C GLN A 120 28.92 7.29 6.30
N ALA A 121 27.78 7.89 5.96
CA ALA A 121 27.16 8.95 6.77
C ALA A 121 26.45 8.42 8.03
N GLN A 122 25.93 7.19 7.99
CA GLN A 122 25.25 6.54 9.11
C GLN A 122 25.64 5.06 9.19
N PRO A 123 26.60 4.68 10.06
CA PRO A 123 27.16 3.33 10.08
C PRO A 123 26.15 2.25 10.51
N SER A 124 25.09 2.63 11.23
CA SER A 124 24.04 1.71 11.63
C SER A 124 23.06 1.44 10.48
N ARG A 125 23.34 0.39 9.71
CA ARG A 125 22.52 -0.10 8.58
C ARG A 125 21.04 -0.28 8.96
N LEU A 126 20.77 -0.82 10.15
CA LEU A 126 19.40 -0.99 10.64
C LEU A 126 18.66 0.34 10.82
N LYS A 127 19.32 1.42 11.26
CA LYS A 127 18.65 2.72 11.39
C LYS A 127 18.27 3.31 10.04
N LEU A 128 19.06 3.08 8.99
CA LEU A 128 18.74 3.52 7.63
C LEU A 128 17.47 2.82 7.12
N LEU A 129 17.42 1.49 7.26
CA LEU A 129 16.27 0.72 6.82
C LEU A 129 15.02 1.03 7.65
N THR A 130 15.13 1.13 8.98
CA THR A 130 14.01 1.51 9.84
C THR A 130 13.51 2.92 9.52
N ALA A 131 14.40 3.88 9.29
CA ALA A 131 13.99 5.24 8.91
C ALA A 131 13.20 5.25 7.59
N LYS A 132 13.65 4.46 6.60
CA LYS A 132 12.95 4.29 5.33
C LYS A 132 11.59 3.63 5.51
N LEU A 133 11.50 2.57 6.31
CA LEU A 133 10.23 1.90 6.62
C LEU A 133 9.23 2.85 7.27
N VAL A 134 9.66 3.66 8.25
CA VAL A 134 8.80 4.66 8.90
C VAL A 134 8.34 5.72 7.91
N ALA A 135 9.24 6.24 7.07
CA ALA A 135 8.88 7.25 6.07
C ALA A 135 7.91 6.71 5.01
N LEU A 136 8.13 5.49 4.51
CA LEU A 136 7.23 4.83 3.57
C LEU A 136 5.87 4.51 4.19
N THR A 137 5.85 4.06 5.45
CA THR A 137 4.62 3.81 6.20
C THR A 137 3.81 5.10 6.33
N GLY A 138 4.44 6.21 6.74
CA GLY A 138 3.75 7.50 6.84
C GLY A 138 3.20 7.98 5.50
N PHE A 139 3.91 7.74 4.40
CA PHE A 139 3.45 8.10 3.07
C PHE A 139 2.22 7.26 2.68
N THR A 140 2.28 5.96 2.91
CA THR A 140 1.17 5.04 2.65
C THR A 140 -0.06 5.40 3.48
N VAL A 141 0.10 5.78 4.76
CA VAL A 141 -1.02 6.25 5.60
C VAL A 141 -1.72 7.45 4.96
N ILE A 142 -0.96 8.45 4.49
CA ILE A 142 -1.55 9.62 3.83
C ILE A 142 -2.23 9.21 2.52
N ALA A 143 -1.56 8.41 1.70
CA ALA A 143 -2.11 7.95 0.43
C ALA A 143 -3.42 7.17 0.61
N CYS A 144 -3.45 6.20 1.53
CA CYS A 144 -4.66 5.44 1.88
C CYS A 144 -5.77 6.35 2.41
N THR A 145 -5.45 7.31 3.29
CA THR A 145 -6.44 8.26 3.81
C THR A 145 -7.06 9.06 2.68
N VAL A 146 -6.25 9.58 1.75
CA VAL A 146 -6.75 10.31 0.58
C VAL A 146 -7.61 9.42 -0.31
N THR A 147 -7.20 8.16 -0.55
CA THR A 147 -7.97 7.20 -1.35
C THR A 147 -9.32 6.90 -0.71
N VAL A 148 -9.38 6.62 0.59
CA VAL A 148 -10.62 6.34 1.32
C VAL A 148 -11.57 7.53 1.26
N LEU A 149 -11.06 8.75 1.49
CA LEU A 149 -11.85 9.97 1.39
C LEU A 149 -12.34 10.22 -0.04
N ALA A 150 -11.51 9.94 -1.06
CA ALA A 150 -11.91 10.06 -2.46
C ALA A 150 -13.01 9.07 -2.82
N THR A 151 -12.89 7.80 -2.40
CA THR A 151 -13.93 6.78 -2.59
C THR A 151 -15.25 7.20 -1.97
N ALA A 152 -15.23 7.61 -0.69
CA ALA A 152 -16.43 8.07 0.01
C ALA A 152 -17.04 9.33 -0.62
N ALA A 153 -16.21 10.24 -1.14
CA ALA A 153 -16.67 11.46 -1.82
C ALA A 153 -17.33 11.16 -3.17
N VAL A 154 -16.83 10.18 -3.92
CA VAL A 154 -17.38 9.75 -5.22
C VAL A 154 -18.63 8.89 -5.07
N ALA A 155 -18.80 8.18 -3.96
CA ALA A 155 -19.96 7.30 -3.75
C ALA A 155 -21.31 8.03 -3.78
N ARG A 156 -21.43 9.20 -3.13
CA ARG A 156 -22.70 9.97 -3.09
C ARG A 156 -23.20 10.46 -4.45
N PRO A 157 -22.40 11.12 -5.31
CA PRO A 157 -22.86 11.52 -6.62
C PRO A 157 -23.21 10.31 -7.49
N LEU A 158 -22.45 9.21 -7.42
CA LEU A 158 -22.78 7.99 -8.16
C LEU A 158 -24.10 7.37 -7.69
N ALA A 159 -24.32 7.25 -6.38
CA ALA A 159 -25.58 6.73 -5.84
C ALA A 159 -26.80 7.52 -6.31
N ARG A 160 -26.67 8.84 -6.50
CA ARG A 160 -27.75 9.67 -7.06
C ARG A 160 -27.98 9.45 -8.56
N ILE A 161 -26.93 9.16 -9.32
CA ILE A 161 -27.03 8.95 -10.77
C ILE A 161 -27.67 7.58 -11.07
N TYR A 162 -27.43 6.59 -10.22
CA TYR A 162 -27.85 5.21 -10.38
C TYR A 162 -28.97 4.79 -9.41
N ASP A 163 -29.67 5.76 -8.81
CA ASP A 163 -30.84 5.56 -7.92
C ASP A 163 -30.62 4.55 -6.76
N VAL A 164 -29.43 4.55 -6.15
CA VAL A 164 -29.09 3.71 -4.99
C VAL A 164 -29.51 4.40 -3.70
N GLU A 165 -30.22 3.70 -2.81
CA GLU A 165 -30.63 4.26 -1.53
C GLU A 165 -29.44 4.47 -0.57
N THR A 166 -29.35 5.65 0.04
CA THR A 166 -28.21 6.03 0.92
C THR A 166 -28.61 6.36 2.35
N ALA A 167 -29.84 5.99 2.75
CA ALA A 167 -30.37 6.29 4.08
C ALA A 167 -29.54 5.64 5.20
N SER A 168 -29.15 4.39 4.99
CA SER A 168 -28.33 3.57 5.91
C SER A 168 -26.91 4.10 6.12
N TRP A 169 -26.38 4.91 5.20
CA TRP A 169 -24.99 5.37 5.24
C TRP A 169 -24.71 6.36 6.38
N ARG A 170 -25.75 6.97 6.98
CA ARG A 170 -25.57 7.99 8.02
C ARG A 170 -25.41 7.42 9.42
N SER A 171 -25.98 6.25 9.68
CA SER A 171 -26.15 5.70 11.04
C SER A 171 -24.82 5.56 11.77
N ASP A 172 -23.82 5.01 11.10
CA ASP A 172 -22.50 4.67 11.68
C ASP A 172 -21.33 5.14 10.81
N ALA A 173 -21.54 6.20 10.01
CA ALA A 173 -20.57 6.68 9.02
C ALA A 173 -19.11 6.82 9.54
N PRO A 174 -18.85 7.38 10.74
CA PRO A 174 -17.47 7.51 11.24
C PRO A 174 -16.82 6.16 11.55
N VAL A 175 -17.58 5.19 12.07
CA VAL A 175 -17.09 3.86 12.44
C VAL A 175 -16.80 3.04 11.18
N GLU A 176 -17.69 3.10 10.20
CA GLU A 176 -17.49 2.48 8.89
C GLU A 176 -16.27 3.05 8.16
N LEU A 177 -16.13 4.39 8.14
CA LEU A 177 -14.96 5.02 7.53
C LEU A 177 -13.65 4.64 8.23
N LEU A 178 -13.65 4.55 9.56
CA LEU A 178 -12.45 4.20 10.31
C LEU A 178 -12.07 2.71 10.12
N SER A 179 -13.05 1.82 10.20
CA SER A 179 -12.83 0.38 9.99
C SER A 179 -12.43 0.10 8.54
N GLY A 180 -13.09 0.72 7.56
CA GLY A 180 -12.70 0.66 6.15
C GLY A 180 -11.29 1.20 5.90
N ALA A 181 -10.92 2.32 6.52
CA ALA A 181 -9.57 2.87 6.41
C ALA A 181 -8.53 1.91 7.01
N PHE A 182 -8.82 1.27 8.13
CA PHE A 182 -7.94 0.27 8.74
C PHE A 182 -7.79 -0.97 7.85
N ASN A 183 -8.92 -1.53 7.42
CA ASN A 183 -9.01 -2.69 6.53
C ASN A 183 -8.29 -2.45 5.22
N PHE A 184 -8.30 -1.22 4.70
CA PHE A 184 -7.57 -0.86 3.49
C PHE A 184 -6.08 -0.60 3.74
N LEU A 185 -5.73 0.05 4.85
CA LEU A 185 -4.35 0.44 5.17
C LEU A 185 -3.46 -0.78 5.47
N VAL A 186 -3.93 -1.73 6.27
CA VAL A 186 -3.10 -2.85 6.74
C VAL A 186 -2.62 -3.73 5.57
N PRO A 187 -3.48 -4.21 4.66
CA PRO A 187 -3.05 -4.92 3.46
C PRO A 187 -2.14 -4.09 2.57
N THR A 188 -2.43 -2.80 2.42
CA THR A 188 -1.65 -1.89 1.57
C THR A 188 -0.21 -1.74 2.08
N LEU A 189 -0.01 -1.69 3.41
CA LEU A 189 1.32 -1.70 4.01
C LEU A 189 2.05 -3.02 3.76
N VAL A 190 1.34 -4.16 3.85
CA VAL A 190 1.94 -5.47 3.59
C VAL A 190 2.34 -5.64 2.13
N TRP A 191 1.53 -5.14 1.17
CA TRP A 191 1.91 -5.06 -0.23
C TRP A 191 3.19 -4.26 -0.44
N GLY A 192 3.29 -3.09 0.20
CA GLY A 192 4.51 -2.28 0.19
C GLY A 192 5.71 -3.04 0.77
N LEU A 193 5.53 -3.72 1.91
CA LEU A 193 6.58 -4.52 2.55
C LEU A 193 7.06 -5.69 1.67
N ILE A 194 6.14 -6.37 0.98
CA ILE A 194 6.49 -7.44 0.02
C ILE A 194 7.38 -6.86 -1.09
N GLY A 195 6.98 -5.73 -1.69
CA GLY A 195 7.78 -5.05 -2.71
C GLY A 195 9.17 -4.64 -2.23
N LEU A 196 9.25 -4.05 -1.04
CA LEU A 196 10.53 -3.70 -0.40
C LEU A 196 11.38 -4.94 -0.14
N THR A 197 10.79 -6.03 0.34
CA THR A 197 11.50 -7.27 0.66
C THR A 197 12.12 -7.86 -0.58
N ILE A 198 11.35 -7.99 -1.67
CA ILE A 198 11.87 -8.50 -2.93
C ILE A 198 12.96 -7.57 -3.46
N ALA A 199 12.77 -6.24 -3.42
CA ALA A 199 13.77 -5.27 -3.86
C ALA A 199 15.08 -5.33 -3.05
N VAL A 200 15.00 -5.55 -1.74
CA VAL A 200 16.19 -5.72 -0.88
C VAL A 200 16.89 -7.05 -1.19
N LEU A 201 16.15 -8.11 -1.51
CA LEU A 201 16.69 -9.42 -1.89
C LEU A 201 17.34 -9.41 -3.28
N THR A 202 16.74 -8.73 -4.26
CA THR A 202 17.19 -8.71 -5.65
C THR A 202 18.12 -7.54 -5.97
N ARG A 203 18.12 -6.49 -5.14
CA ARG A 203 18.80 -5.20 -5.40
C ARG A 203 18.37 -4.55 -6.72
N SER A 204 17.14 -4.82 -7.17
CA SER A 204 16.62 -4.31 -8.43
C SER A 204 15.12 -4.02 -8.34
N ALA A 205 14.73 -2.77 -8.66
CA ALA A 205 13.33 -2.38 -8.71
C ALA A 205 12.58 -3.17 -9.78
N GLY A 206 13.16 -3.30 -10.98
CA GLY A 206 12.53 -3.97 -12.11
C GLY A 206 12.23 -5.44 -11.82
N VAL A 207 13.19 -6.17 -11.23
CA VAL A 207 12.99 -7.57 -10.84
C VAL A 207 11.94 -7.67 -9.73
N ALA A 208 11.95 -6.77 -8.74
CA ALA A 208 10.98 -6.80 -7.65
C ALA A 208 9.55 -6.54 -8.11
N ILE A 209 9.36 -5.55 -8.99
CA ILE A 209 8.07 -5.25 -9.60
C ILE A 209 7.60 -6.44 -10.44
N GLY A 210 8.47 -6.97 -11.30
CA GLY A 210 8.16 -8.11 -12.17
C GLY A 210 7.76 -9.36 -11.38
N LEU A 211 8.47 -9.69 -10.31
CA LEU A 211 8.14 -10.83 -9.45
C LEU A 211 6.84 -10.61 -8.67
N GLY A 212 6.65 -9.43 -8.09
CA GLY A 212 5.44 -9.11 -7.33
C GLY A 212 4.18 -9.17 -8.19
N ILE A 213 4.21 -8.50 -9.34
CA ILE A 213 3.08 -8.49 -10.29
C ILE A 213 2.91 -9.87 -10.93
N GLY A 214 4.00 -10.53 -11.33
CA GLY A 214 3.96 -11.87 -11.92
C GLY A 214 3.38 -12.92 -10.97
N TRP A 215 3.67 -12.81 -9.66
CA TRP A 215 3.04 -13.64 -8.65
C TRP A 215 1.52 -13.46 -8.64
N LEU A 216 1.05 -12.21 -8.48
CA LEU A 216 -0.38 -11.90 -8.41
C LEU A 216 -1.12 -12.30 -9.70
N LEU A 217 -0.63 -11.85 -10.86
CA LEU A 217 -1.37 -11.96 -12.12
C LEU A 217 -1.23 -13.33 -12.79
N VAL A 218 -0.13 -14.04 -12.55
CA VAL A 218 0.13 -15.33 -13.21
C VAL A 218 0.04 -16.46 -12.20
N VAL A 219 0.86 -16.44 -11.15
CA VAL A 219 0.99 -17.58 -10.24
C VAL A 219 -0.30 -17.82 -9.46
N GLU A 220 -0.85 -16.80 -8.80
CA GLU A 220 -2.10 -16.97 -8.03
C GLU A 220 -3.29 -17.33 -8.93
N ASN A 221 -3.33 -16.78 -10.15
CA ASN A 221 -4.38 -17.13 -11.12
C ASN A 221 -4.29 -18.59 -11.59
N LEU A 222 -3.08 -19.13 -11.80
CA LEU A 222 -2.90 -20.55 -12.11
C LEU A 222 -3.26 -21.45 -10.93
N ILE A 223 -2.96 -21.02 -9.69
CA ILE A 223 -3.36 -21.73 -8.49
C ILE A 223 -4.88 -21.71 -8.36
N ALA A 224 -5.55 -20.59 -8.64
CA ALA A 224 -7.01 -20.49 -8.59
C ALA A 224 -7.71 -21.47 -9.56
N ILE A 225 -7.09 -21.76 -10.71
CA ILE A 225 -7.61 -22.75 -11.66
C ILE A 225 -7.42 -24.19 -11.16
N THR A 226 -6.34 -24.47 -10.44
CA THR A 226 -5.91 -25.84 -10.09
C THR A 226 -6.25 -26.26 -8.67
N ALA A 227 -6.33 -25.30 -7.76
CA ALA A 227 -6.58 -25.47 -6.33
C ALA A 227 -7.32 -24.23 -5.78
N PRO A 228 -8.60 -24.04 -6.15
CA PRO A 228 -9.39 -22.85 -5.79
C PRO A 228 -9.50 -22.64 -4.26
N ASP A 229 -9.55 -23.74 -3.50
CA ASP A 229 -9.63 -23.70 -2.03
C ASP A 229 -8.41 -23.03 -1.36
N LEU A 230 -7.28 -22.91 -2.08
CA LEU A 230 -6.08 -22.26 -1.57
C LEU A 230 -6.03 -20.76 -1.86
N THR A 231 -6.83 -20.26 -2.80
CA THR A 231 -6.68 -18.91 -3.35
C THR A 231 -6.85 -17.82 -2.28
N ASP A 232 -7.79 -17.99 -1.36
CA ASP A 232 -8.03 -17.01 -0.30
C ASP A 232 -6.89 -16.95 0.72
N TYR A 233 -6.13 -18.04 0.87
CA TYR A 233 -4.96 -18.13 1.74
C TYR A 233 -3.67 -17.67 1.08
N LEU A 234 -3.69 -17.31 -0.21
CA LEU A 234 -2.53 -16.72 -0.88
C LEU A 234 -2.41 -15.23 -0.51
N PRO A 235 -1.22 -14.62 -0.64
CA PRO A 235 -1.03 -13.21 -0.32
C PRO A 235 -2.05 -12.29 -1.01
N GLY A 236 -2.32 -12.45 -2.31
CA GLY A 236 -3.28 -11.60 -3.00
C GLY A 236 -4.71 -11.81 -2.54
N GLY A 237 -5.14 -13.07 -2.34
CA GLY A 237 -6.45 -13.41 -1.80
C GLY A 237 -6.67 -12.85 -0.39
N THR A 238 -5.77 -13.17 0.54
CA THR A 238 -5.85 -12.74 1.94
C THR A 238 -5.85 -11.21 2.07
N LEU A 239 -4.95 -10.53 1.35
CA LEU A 239 -4.84 -9.06 1.40
C LEU A 239 -6.08 -8.38 0.82
N SER A 240 -6.66 -8.93 -0.24
CA SER A 240 -7.89 -8.40 -0.84
C SER A 240 -9.11 -8.68 0.04
N ALA A 241 -9.18 -9.87 0.64
CA ALA A 241 -10.24 -10.25 1.58
C ALA A 241 -10.25 -9.33 2.81
N LEU A 242 -9.10 -9.05 3.43
CA LEU A 242 -9.04 -8.12 4.55
C LEU A 242 -9.47 -6.70 4.14
N ALA A 243 -9.06 -6.22 2.96
CA ALA A 243 -9.45 -4.91 2.46
C ALA A 243 -10.95 -4.78 2.17
N GLY A 244 -11.61 -5.88 1.78
CA GLY A 244 -13.06 -5.95 1.60
C GLY A 244 -13.85 -6.12 2.91
N GLY A 245 -13.19 -6.32 4.05
CA GLY A 245 -13.87 -6.59 5.34
C GLY A 245 -14.16 -8.07 5.61
N GLY A 246 -13.50 -8.98 4.89
CA GLY A 246 -13.72 -10.43 4.93
C GLY A 246 -14.47 -10.95 3.71
N THR A 247 -14.40 -12.26 3.48
CA THR A 247 -15.16 -12.97 2.45
C THR A 247 -15.89 -14.16 3.07
N PRO A 248 -16.85 -14.79 2.37
CA PRO A 248 -17.49 -16.02 2.84
C PRO A 248 -16.49 -17.15 3.12
N ASP A 249 -15.39 -17.19 2.36
CA ASP A 249 -14.38 -18.24 2.43
C ASP A 249 -13.24 -17.90 3.41
N LEU A 250 -13.02 -16.61 3.69
CA LEU A 250 -12.00 -16.13 4.63
C LEU A 250 -12.55 -15.04 5.56
N GLU A 251 -12.83 -15.43 6.80
CA GLU A 251 -13.30 -14.52 7.84
C GLU A 251 -12.30 -13.38 8.09
N TRP A 252 -12.82 -12.18 8.39
CA TRP A 252 -12.02 -10.98 8.67
C TRP A 252 -10.92 -11.19 9.71
N SER A 253 -11.22 -11.91 10.80
CA SER A 253 -10.29 -12.17 11.90
C SER A 253 -9.07 -12.98 11.44
N LEU A 254 -9.31 -14.03 10.64
CA LEU A 254 -8.26 -14.87 10.07
C LEU A 254 -7.47 -14.12 8.99
N ALA A 255 -8.15 -13.34 8.14
CA ALA A 255 -7.51 -12.50 7.13
C ALA A 255 -6.54 -11.48 7.77
N LEU A 256 -6.92 -10.90 8.91
CA LEU A 256 -6.06 -10.00 9.69
C LEU A 256 -4.83 -10.70 10.25
N VAL A 257 -5.00 -11.91 10.80
CA VAL A 257 -3.88 -12.70 11.33
C VAL A 257 -2.90 -13.05 10.21
N LEU A 258 -3.38 -13.59 9.10
CA LEU A 258 -2.53 -13.98 7.96
C LEU A 258 -1.82 -12.76 7.36
N THR A 259 -2.53 -11.64 7.17
CA THR A 259 -1.93 -10.38 6.71
C THR A 259 -0.80 -9.92 7.64
N THR A 260 -1.04 -9.99 8.95
CA THR A 260 -0.03 -9.62 9.95
C THR A 260 1.18 -10.55 9.89
N LEU A 261 0.96 -11.86 9.73
CA LEU A 261 2.03 -12.84 9.59
C LEU A 261 2.88 -12.57 8.34
N TYR A 262 2.25 -12.25 7.20
CA TYR A 262 2.98 -11.83 5.99
C TYR A 262 3.80 -10.57 6.22
N GLY A 263 3.24 -9.56 6.89
CA GLY A 263 3.95 -8.33 7.23
C GLY A 263 5.18 -8.57 8.13
N ILE A 264 5.03 -9.43 9.16
CA ILE A 264 6.12 -9.81 10.07
C ILE A 264 7.21 -10.57 9.31
N ALA A 265 6.83 -11.55 8.48
CA ALA A 265 7.77 -12.31 7.67
C ALA A 265 8.57 -11.40 6.73
N ALA A 266 7.88 -10.54 5.96
CA ALA A 266 8.49 -9.60 5.03
C ALA A 266 9.47 -8.64 5.74
N THR A 267 9.04 -8.05 6.86
CA THR A 267 9.88 -7.14 7.65
C THR A 267 11.11 -7.86 8.21
N THR A 268 10.93 -9.06 8.74
CA THR A 268 12.01 -9.86 9.32
C THR A 268 13.04 -10.25 8.26
N ILE A 269 12.59 -10.75 7.10
CA ILE A 269 13.46 -11.10 5.97
C ILE A 269 14.24 -9.87 5.51
N SER A 270 13.57 -8.72 5.38
CA SER A 270 14.21 -7.46 4.98
C SER A 270 15.29 -7.02 5.96
N LEU A 271 14.99 -7.00 7.26
CA LEU A 271 15.93 -6.59 8.32
C LEU A 271 17.14 -7.53 8.39
N VAL A 272 16.91 -8.85 8.36
CA VAL A 272 17.98 -9.87 8.40
C VAL A 272 18.87 -9.76 7.17
N THR A 273 18.26 -9.63 5.98
CA THR A 273 19.00 -9.49 4.71
C THR A 273 19.88 -8.24 4.73
N PHE A 274 19.33 -7.10 5.16
CA PHE A 274 20.07 -5.83 5.19
C PHE A 274 21.16 -5.80 6.27
N ARG A 275 20.96 -6.52 7.38
CA ARG A 275 21.97 -6.69 8.43
C ARG A 275 23.16 -7.52 7.94
N ASN A 276 22.89 -8.62 7.24
CA ASN A 276 23.89 -9.64 6.94
C ASN A 276 24.61 -9.43 5.60
N ARG A 277 24.08 -8.62 4.68
CA ARG A 277 24.70 -8.41 3.36
C ARG A 277 25.72 -7.27 3.37
N ASP A 278 26.95 -7.55 2.95
CA ASP A 278 27.96 -6.52 2.72
C ASP A 278 27.71 -5.68 1.45
N ILE A 279 28.07 -4.40 1.56
CA ILE A 279 27.77 -3.31 0.60
C ILE A 279 29.06 -2.83 -0.10
N THR A 280 30.18 -3.52 0.14
CA THR A 280 31.53 -3.08 -0.26
C THR A 280 32.09 -3.73 -1.53
N SER A 281 31.32 -4.53 -2.28
CA SER A 281 31.72 -4.95 -3.63
C SER A 281 31.24 -3.93 -4.66
#